data_AF-A0A1A3B7P0-F1
#
_entry.id   AF-A0A1A3B7P0-F1
#
_cell.length_a   1.000
_cell.length_b   1.000
_cell.length_c   1.000
_cell.angle_alpha   90.00
_cell.angle_beta   90.00
_cell.angle_gamma   90.00
#
_symmetry.space_group_name_H-M   'P 1'
#
loop_
_entity.id
_entity.type
_entity.pdbx_description
1 polymer ?
#
loop_
_entity_poly.entity_id
_entity_poly.type
_entity_poly.pdbx_seq_one_letter_code
_entity_poly.pdbx_strand_id
1 'polypeptide(L)'
;MSGERTLLKVSIFAVIMLLVAAMLVVVFGEFRFTSEKSYHATFTNASRLKGGNDVRIAGVPVGTVGEVKLNPDNTVDVSFDLDKRYQLYTSSRAVVRYENLVGDRYLEITSGPGELRKLPAGSTIPKQNTQPALDLDALLGGLKPVLKGLDGQKINEISSAVIELLQGQGGALSNLLATTSAFTQNLAARDQLIGDVINNLNTVLGTVDEKGAQFDASVDQLQKLITGLAEGRDPIAGAIAPLASAENSLTDMLQKSRRPVQGVIENVRPLAQRLDERKADVNKVIEPLAENYLRLNALGAYGSFFNIFYCSTRLKISGPAGSDILIPLGGPPDPSKGRCAPNVE
;
A
#
# COMPACT_ATOMS: atom_id res chain seq x y z
N MET A 1 -62.75 25.12 36.78
CA MET A 1 -61.71 25.92 36.08
C MET A 1 -60.28 25.32 36.12
N SER A 2 -60.01 24.18 36.79
CA SER A 2 -58.65 23.58 36.81
C SER A 2 -58.36 22.67 35.60
N GLY A 3 -59.36 21.92 35.12
CA GLY A 3 -59.19 20.95 34.02
C GLY A 3 -58.79 21.55 32.67
N GLU A 4 -59.33 22.71 32.31
CA GLU A 4 -59.02 23.38 31.03
C GLU A 4 -57.56 23.87 30.96
N ARG A 5 -57.01 24.34 32.10
CA ARG A 5 -55.61 24.77 32.17
C ARG A 5 -54.65 23.59 32.04
N THR A 6 -55.02 22.42 32.57
CA THR A 6 -54.21 21.20 32.43
C THR A 6 -54.26 20.66 31.01
N LEU A 7 -55.44 20.64 30.37
CA LEU A 7 -55.58 20.23 28.97
C LEU A 7 -54.79 21.13 28.01
N LEU A 8 -54.80 22.45 28.24
CA LEU A 8 -54.00 23.39 27.46
C LEU A 8 -52.49 23.12 27.60
N LYS A 9 -52.00 22.89 28.83
CA LYS A 9 -50.59 22.58 29.09
C LYS A 9 -50.14 21.27 28.45
N VAL A 10 -50.96 20.23 28.54
CA VAL A 10 -50.68 18.92 27.92
C VAL A 10 -50.66 19.03 26.39
N SER A 11 -51.58 19.78 25.81
CA SER A 11 -51.63 20.00 24.36
C SER A 11 -50.40 20.77 23.86
N ILE A 12 -49.98 21.83 24.55
CA ILE A 12 -48.76 22.58 24.24
C ILE A 12 -47.52 21.68 24.35
N PHE A 13 -47.42 20.90 25.43
CA PHE A 13 -46.31 19.96 25.61
C PHE A 13 -46.25 18.90 24.50
N ALA A 14 -47.40 18.33 24.12
CA ALA A 14 -47.48 17.35 23.04
C ALA A 14 -47.04 17.94 21.69
N VAL A 15 -47.48 19.16 21.37
CA VAL A 15 -47.05 19.87 20.14
C VAL A 15 -45.55 20.13 20.15
N ILE A 16 -44.99 20.58 21.28
CA ILE A 16 -43.53 20.81 21.40
C ILE A 16 -42.77 19.49 21.21
N MET A 17 -43.20 18.41 21.87
CA MET A 17 -42.54 17.11 21.73
C MET A 17 -42.64 16.57 20.31
N LEU A 18 -43.75 16.80 19.61
CA LEU A 18 -43.92 16.39 18.22
C LEU A 18 -43.03 17.22 17.28
N LEU A 19 -42.88 18.52 17.52
CA LEU A 19 -41.94 19.38 16.80
C LEU A 19 -40.48 18.96 17.04
N VAL A 20 -40.11 18.65 18.28
CA VAL A 20 -38.77 18.14 18.62
C VAL A 20 -38.53 16.79 17.94
N ALA A 21 -39.49 15.87 17.99
CA ALA A 21 -39.38 14.58 17.31
C ALA A 21 -39.23 14.75 15.80
N ALA A 22 -40.03 15.62 15.17
CA ALA A 22 -39.92 15.94 13.75
C ALA A 22 -38.55 16.56 13.41
N MET A 23 -38.05 17.47 14.25
CA MET A 23 -36.73 18.08 14.09
C MET A 23 -35.61 17.03 14.20
N LEU A 24 -35.69 16.12 15.16
CA LEU A 24 -34.73 15.01 15.29
C LEU A 24 -34.76 14.11 14.05
N VAL A 25 -35.95 13.76 13.54
CA VAL A 25 -36.07 12.98 12.30
C VAL A 25 -35.43 13.69 11.11
N VAL A 26 -35.62 15.00 10.98
CA VAL A 26 -35.00 15.79 9.91
C VAL A 26 -33.46 15.81 10.02
N VAL A 27 -32.94 16.05 11.23
CA VAL A 27 -31.49 16.15 11.47
C VAL A 27 -30.79 14.80 11.31
N PHE A 28 -31.34 13.74 11.90
CA PHE A 28 -30.73 12.40 11.86
C PHE A 28 -31.05 11.63 10.59
N GLY A 29 -32.14 11.96 9.90
CA GLY A 29 -32.45 11.39 8.59
C GLY A 29 -31.62 11.96 7.45
N GLU A 30 -30.69 12.88 7.73
CA GLU A 30 -29.84 13.57 6.75
C GLU A 30 -30.64 14.17 5.57
N PHE A 31 -31.88 14.59 5.82
CA PHE A 31 -32.75 15.15 4.80
C PHE A 31 -32.21 16.50 4.35
N ARG A 32 -31.47 16.52 3.24
CA ARG A 32 -30.99 17.74 2.59
C ARG A 32 -32.12 18.31 1.73
N PHE A 33 -32.85 19.30 2.24
CA PHE A 33 -33.88 20.02 1.49
C PHE A 33 -33.31 21.04 0.49
N THR A 34 -32.11 20.78 -0.05
CA THR A 34 -31.53 21.65 -1.08
C THR A 34 -32.00 21.21 -2.45
N SER A 35 -31.91 22.12 -3.41
CA SER A 35 -32.29 21.80 -4.77
C SER A 35 -31.11 21.17 -5.48
N GLU A 36 -31.26 19.90 -5.88
CA GLU A 36 -30.18 19.05 -6.37
C GLU A 36 -30.27 18.78 -7.88
N LYS A 37 -29.15 18.38 -8.48
CA LYS A 37 -29.06 17.81 -9.83
C LYS A 37 -28.66 16.35 -9.70
N SER A 38 -29.51 15.46 -10.20
CA SER A 38 -29.24 14.02 -10.22
C SER A 38 -28.38 13.65 -11.42
N TYR A 39 -27.50 12.67 -11.26
CA TYR A 39 -26.67 12.09 -12.30
C TYR A 39 -26.51 10.58 -12.06
N HIS A 40 -26.04 9.89 -13.09
CA HIS A 40 -25.69 8.47 -13.01
C HIS A 40 -24.22 8.26 -13.29
N ALA A 41 -23.63 7.18 -12.78
CA ALA A 41 -22.29 6.72 -13.12
C ALA A 41 -22.26 5.20 -13.21
N THR A 42 -21.76 4.68 -14.32
CA THR A 42 -21.71 3.24 -14.57
C THR A 42 -20.34 2.68 -14.22
N PHE A 43 -20.24 1.85 -13.19
CA PHE A 43 -19.00 1.21 -12.74
C PHE A 43 -18.91 -0.25 -13.21
N THR A 44 -17.68 -0.77 -13.30
CA THR A 44 -17.44 -2.23 -13.35
C THR A 44 -17.72 -2.89 -12.01
N ASN A 45 -17.49 -2.16 -10.92
CA ASN A 45 -17.64 -2.63 -9.56
C ASN A 45 -17.86 -1.41 -8.64
N ALA A 46 -18.87 -1.45 -7.78
CA ALA A 46 -19.13 -0.45 -6.76
C ALA A 46 -19.13 -1.06 -5.34
N SER A 47 -18.26 -2.04 -5.09
CA SER A 47 -18.16 -2.78 -3.83
C SER A 47 -18.19 -1.85 -2.62
N ARG A 48 -19.16 -2.10 -1.73
CA ARG A 48 -19.41 -1.39 -0.46
C ARG A 48 -19.89 0.06 -0.60
N LEU A 49 -20.11 0.57 -1.80
CA LEU A 49 -20.83 1.83 -2.00
C LEU A 49 -22.33 1.60 -1.78
N LYS A 50 -22.96 2.51 -1.05
CA LYS A 50 -24.38 2.42 -0.66
C LYS A 50 -25.05 3.78 -0.77
N GLY A 51 -26.37 3.75 -0.87
CA GLY A 51 -27.17 4.97 -0.74
C GLY A 51 -26.95 5.64 0.61
N GLY A 52 -26.89 6.96 0.59
CA GLY A 52 -26.51 7.79 1.74
C GLY A 52 -25.01 8.10 1.85
N ASN A 53 -24.13 7.42 1.09
CA ASN A 53 -22.71 7.78 1.10
C ASN A 53 -22.46 9.16 0.50
N ASP A 54 -21.42 9.85 0.97
CA ASP A 54 -21.08 11.17 0.46
C ASP A 54 -20.64 11.15 -1.01
N VAL A 55 -21.01 12.21 -1.72
CA VAL A 55 -20.37 12.59 -2.99
C VAL A 55 -19.46 13.77 -2.72
N ARG A 56 -18.19 13.66 -3.12
CA ARG A 56 -17.16 14.66 -2.82
C ARG A 56 -16.49 15.21 -4.07
N ILE A 57 -16.14 16.48 -4.06
CA ILE A 57 -15.23 17.10 -5.04
C ILE A 57 -14.04 17.64 -4.27
N ALA A 58 -12.83 17.18 -4.60
CA ALA A 58 -11.60 17.55 -3.89
C ALA A 58 -11.71 17.38 -2.36
N GLY A 59 -12.36 16.29 -1.93
CA GLY A 59 -12.57 15.96 -0.51
C GLY A 59 -13.71 16.71 0.20
N VAL A 60 -14.35 17.70 -0.44
CA VAL A 60 -15.49 18.43 0.15
C VAL A 60 -16.79 17.71 -0.18
N PRO A 61 -17.68 17.42 0.79
CA PRO A 61 -19.00 16.85 0.53
C PRO A 61 -19.89 17.87 -0.21
N VAL A 62 -20.42 17.44 -1.35
CA VAL A 62 -21.19 18.26 -2.30
C VAL A 62 -22.51 17.63 -2.72
N GLY A 63 -22.79 16.43 -2.22
CA GLY A 63 -23.92 15.62 -2.66
C GLY A 63 -23.99 14.28 -1.92
N THR A 64 -24.90 13.43 -2.36
CA THR A 64 -25.18 12.13 -1.72
C THR A 64 -25.39 11.06 -2.80
N VAL A 65 -24.90 9.87 -2.54
CA VAL A 65 -25.16 8.69 -3.37
C VAL A 65 -26.61 8.25 -3.14
N GLY A 66 -27.34 8.07 -4.23
CA GLY A 66 -28.69 7.53 -4.23
C GLY A 66 -28.66 6.00 -4.31
N GLU A 67 -29.37 5.46 -5.29
CA GLU A 67 -29.47 4.03 -5.49
C GLU A 67 -28.27 3.45 -6.25
N VAL A 68 -27.87 2.24 -5.85
CA VAL A 68 -26.83 1.41 -6.48
C VAL A 68 -27.48 0.15 -7.03
N LYS A 69 -27.52 0.01 -8.36
CA LYS A 69 -28.20 -1.09 -9.07
C LYS A 69 -27.22 -1.90 -9.90
N LEU A 70 -27.36 -3.23 -9.86
CA LEU A 70 -26.66 -4.13 -10.78
C LEU A 70 -27.46 -4.25 -12.08
N ASN A 71 -26.84 -3.93 -13.20
CA ASN A 71 -27.43 -4.06 -14.53
C ASN A 71 -27.29 -5.51 -15.05
N PRO A 72 -28.11 -5.91 -16.03
CA PRO A 72 -28.04 -7.25 -16.64
C PRO A 72 -26.71 -7.59 -17.32
N ASP A 73 -25.90 -6.59 -17.68
CA ASP A 73 -24.59 -6.73 -18.31
C ASP A 73 -23.43 -6.83 -17.28
N ASN A 74 -23.77 -7.04 -16.00
CA ASN A 74 -22.85 -7.05 -14.85
C ASN A 74 -22.15 -5.72 -14.56
N THR A 75 -22.61 -4.60 -15.13
CA THR A 75 -22.19 -3.27 -14.68
C THR A 75 -23.03 -2.78 -13.51
N VAL A 76 -22.50 -1.84 -12.74
CA VAL A 76 -23.23 -1.24 -11.61
C VAL A 76 -23.58 0.19 -11.95
N ASP A 77 -24.87 0.51 -12.02
CA ASP A 77 -25.35 1.88 -12.13
C ASP A 77 -25.48 2.51 -10.74
N VAL A 78 -24.83 3.66 -10.56
CA VAL A 78 -24.87 4.43 -9.33
C VAL A 78 -25.53 5.76 -9.63
N SER A 79 -26.71 5.99 -9.06
CA SER A 79 -27.34 7.31 -9.05
C SER A 79 -26.78 8.15 -7.90
N PHE A 80 -26.61 9.44 -8.13
CA PHE A 80 -26.12 10.36 -7.12
C PHE A 80 -26.58 11.78 -7.41
N ASP A 81 -26.77 12.53 -6.34
CA ASP A 81 -27.24 13.91 -6.37
C ASP A 81 -26.12 14.87 -6.02
N LEU A 82 -26.13 16.03 -6.66
CA LEU A 82 -25.16 17.12 -6.44
C LEU A 82 -25.91 18.44 -6.20
N ASP A 83 -25.37 19.28 -5.31
CA ASP A 83 -25.86 20.64 -5.15
C ASP A 83 -25.78 21.40 -6.49
N LYS A 84 -26.87 22.11 -6.83
CA LYS A 84 -27.02 22.89 -8.08
C LYS A 84 -25.88 23.86 -8.38
N ARG A 85 -25.16 24.34 -7.36
CA ARG A 85 -23.99 25.21 -7.50
C ARG A 85 -22.84 24.53 -8.25
N TYR A 86 -22.79 23.20 -8.27
CA TYR A 86 -21.77 22.44 -8.97
C TYR A 86 -22.23 22.07 -10.38
N GLN A 87 -21.29 22.13 -11.32
CA GLN A 87 -21.50 21.80 -12.73
C GLN A 87 -20.55 20.68 -13.12
N LEU A 88 -21.11 19.59 -13.64
CA LEU A 88 -20.34 18.50 -14.23
C LEU A 88 -20.11 18.76 -15.72
N TYR A 89 -19.03 18.19 -16.24
CA TYR A 89 -18.65 18.25 -17.63
C TYR A 89 -18.55 16.85 -18.21
N THR A 90 -18.56 16.72 -19.53
CA THR A 90 -18.35 15.44 -20.22
C THR A 90 -17.00 14.80 -19.90
N SER A 91 -16.00 15.62 -19.50
CA SER A 91 -14.70 15.16 -19.03
C SER A 91 -14.66 14.80 -17.54
N SER A 92 -15.73 15.02 -16.77
CA SER A 92 -15.79 14.63 -15.36
C SER A 92 -15.69 13.12 -15.19
N ARG A 93 -15.00 12.70 -14.13
CA ARG A 93 -14.80 11.31 -13.75
C ARG A 93 -15.41 11.02 -12.40
N ALA A 94 -15.91 9.81 -12.21
CA ALA A 94 -16.45 9.33 -10.95
C ALA A 94 -15.57 8.20 -10.40
N VAL A 95 -15.06 8.37 -9.18
CA VAL A 95 -14.06 7.48 -8.58
C VAL A 95 -14.57 7.04 -7.21
N VAL A 96 -14.71 5.75 -6.97
CA VAL A 96 -15.06 5.25 -5.64
C VAL A 96 -13.78 5.19 -4.79
N ARG A 97 -13.79 5.79 -3.61
CA ARG A 97 -12.64 5.80 -2.69
C ARG A 97 -12.97 5.26 -1.31
N TYR A 98 -11.92 4.91 -0.56
CA TYR A 98 -12.01 4.63 0.86
C TYR A 98 -12.23 5.94 1.63
N GLU A 99 -13.28 5.98 2.43
CA GLU A 99 -13.48 7.06 3.40
C GLU A 99 -12.60 6.86 4.64
N ASN A 100 -12.50 5.61 5.11
CA ASN A 100 -11.75 5.25 6.30
C ASN A 100 -11.12 3.85 6.17
N LEU A 101 -10.37 3.44 7.19
CA LEU A 101 -9.66 2.16 7.24
C LEU A 101 -10.58 0.96 7.50
N VAL A 102 -11.84 1.20 7.88
CA VAL A 102 -12.84 0.14 8.17
C VAL A 102 -13.58 -0.29 6.89
N GLY A 103 -13.34 0.39 5.77
CA GLY A 103 -13.85 0.01 4.45
C GLY A 103 -15.13 0.72 4.05
N ASP A 104 -15.44 1.85 4.67
CA ASP A 104 -16.50 2.75 4.19
C ASP A 104 -16.07 3.46 2.90
N ARG A 105 -17.06 3.82 2.08
CA ARG A 105 -16.87 4.32 0.73
C ARG A 105 -17.52 5.69 0.56
N TYR A 106 -16.89 6.49 -0.29
CA TYR A 106 -17.53 7.69 -0.84
C TYR A 106 -17.27 7.78 -2.34
N LEU A 107 -18.12 8.54 -3.03
CA LEU A 107 -17.99 8.82 -4.45
C LEU A 107 -17.22 10.12 -4.65
N GLU A 108 -16.05 10.09 -5.26
CA GLU A 108 -15.32 11.31 -5.61
C GLU A 108 -15.57 11.67 -7.07
N ILE A 109 -15.95 12.92 -7.32
CA ILE A 109 -16.01 13.49 -8.66
C ILE A 109 -14.73 14.27 -8.93
N THR A 110 -14.03 13.91 -9.99
CA THR A 110 -12.75 14.51 -10.41
C THR A 110 -12.83 15.01 -11.84
N SER A 111 -11.86 15.83 -12.25
CA SER A 111 -11.73 16.25 -13.65
C SER A 111 -10.87 15.25 -14.42
N GLY A 112 -11.34 14.83 -15.60
CA GLY A 112 -10.58 14.02 -16.54
C GLY A 112 -10.14 14.82 -17.78
N PRO A 113 -9.36 14.20 -18.66
CA PRO A 113 -9.01 14.80 -19.95
C PRO A 113 -10.25 14.87 -20.86
N GLY A 114 -10.38 15.95 -21.65
CA GLY A 114 -11.44 16.12 -22.65
C GLY A 114 -12.04 17.51 -22.67
N GLU A 115 -13.10 17.68 -23.47
CA GLU A 115 -13.82 18.95 -23.61
C GLU A 115 -14.61 19.31 -22.35
N LEU A 116 -14.64 20.60 -22.01
CA LEU A 116 -15.45 21.17 -20.94
C LEU A 116 -16.90 21.42 -21.39
N ARG A 117 -17.50 20.45 -22.09
CA ARG A 117 -18.92 20.52 -22.45
C ARG A 117 -19.76 20.18 -21.23
N LYS A 118 -20.76 21.00 -20.93
CA LYS A 118 -21.65 20.79 -19.78
C LYS A 118 -22.36 19.45 -19.91
N LEU A 119 -22.31 18.65 -18.85
CA LEU A 119 -23.09 17.43 -18.72
C LEU A 119 -24.50 17.81 -18.21
N PRO A 120 -25.59 17.52 -18.96
CA PRO A 120 -26.95 17.79 -18.51
C PRO A 120 -27.30 16.96 -17.26
N ALA A 121 -28.17 17.50 -16.40
CA ALA A 121 -28.74 16.72 -15.30
C ALA A 121 -29.49 15.48 -15.83
N GLY A 122 -29.42 14.38 -15.09
CA GLY A 122 -29.93 13.06 -15.47
C GLY A 122 -29.00 12.27 -16.39
N SER A 123 -27.89 12.84 -16.85
CA SER A 123 -26.95 12.14 -17.71
C SER A 123 -26.07 11.16 -16.93
N THR A 124 -25.53 10.19 -17.66
CA THR A 124 -24.66 9.15 -17.12
C THR A 124 -23.18 9.44 -17.44
N ILE A 125 -22.33 9.39 -16.41
CA ILE A 125 -20.87 9.30 -16.57
C ILE A 125 -20.55 7.88 -17.04
N PRO A 126 -20.01 7.72 -18.26
CA PRO A 126 -19.84 6.41 -18.85
C PRO A 126 -18.69 5.65 -18.19
N LYS A 127 -18.71 4.31 -18.28
CA LYS A 127 -17.75 3.40 -17.63
C LYS A 127 -16.28 3.77 -17.86
N GLN A 128 -15.92 4.31 -19.02
CA GLN A 128 -14.56 4.73 -19.36
C GLN A 128 -14.07 5.91 -18.49
N ASN A 129 -15.01 6.70 -17.96
CA ASN A 129 -14.76 7.82 -17.06
C ASN A 129 -15.07 7.47 -15.59
N THR A 130 -15.25 6.18 -15.29
CA THR A 130 -15.42 5.71 -13.92
C THR A 130 -14.23 4.89 -13.46
N GLN A 131 -13.94 4.93 -12.17
CA GLN A 131 -12.92 4.09 -11.57
C GLN A 131 -13.47 3.40 -10.32
N PRO A 132 -13.53 2.06 -10.29
CA PRO A 132 -13.96 1.32 -9.11
C PRO A 132 -12.98 1.55 -7.95
N ALA A 133 -13.41 1.24 -6.73
CA ALA A 133 -12.51 1.30 -5.58
C ALA A 133 -11.34 0.34 -5.74
N LEU A 134 -10.18 0.72 -5.17
CA LEU A 134 -9.03 -0.17 -5.07
C LEU A 134 -9.46 -1.47 -4.37
N ASP A 135 -9.23 -2.58 -5.04
CA ASP A 135 -9.46 -3.91 -4.50
C ASP A 135 -8.24 -4.31 -3.65
N LEU A 136 -8.39 -4.20 -2.32
CA LEU A 136 -7.33 -4.57 -1.38
C LEU A 136 -7.04 -6.08 -1.40
N ASP A 137 -8.03 -6.92 -1.73
CA ASP A 137 -7.81 -8.37 -1.82
C ASP A 137 -6.95 -8.69 -3.05
N ALA A 138 -7.19 -8.00 -4.17
CA ALA A 138 -6.32 -8.09 -5.34
C ALA A 138 -4.91 -7.56 -5.07
N LEU A 139 -4.79 -6.44 -4.34
CA LEU A 139 -3.49 -5.86 -3.96
C LEU A 139 -2.69 -6.80 -3.03
N LEU A 140 -3.29 -7.26 -1.94
CA LEU A 140 -2.66 -8.19 -0.99
C LEU A 140 -2.40 -9.55 -1.63
N GLY A 141 -3.31 -10.01 -2.50
CA GLY A 141 -3.12 -11.19 -3.34
C GLY A 141 -1.92 -11.06 -4.27
N GLY A 142 -1.74 -9.89 -4.89
CA GLY A 142 -0.59 -9.56 -5.74
C GLY A 142 0.74 -9.43 -4.98
N LEU A 143 0.69 -9.12 -3.68
CA LEU A 143 1.86 -9.10 -2.82
C LEU A 143 2.32 -10.51 -2.39
N LYS A 144 1.40 -11.49 -2.34
CA LYS A 144 1.73 -12.88 -1.95
C LYS A 144 2.87 -13.50 -2.77
N PRO A 145 2.92 -13.41 -4.13
CA PRO A 145 4.04 -13.91 -4.91
C PRO A 145 5.38 -13.26 -4.58
N VAL A 146 5.38 -11.95 -4.32
CA VAL A 146 6.60 -11.22 -3.93
C VAL A 146 7.09 -11.70 -2.57
N LEU A 147 6.19 -11.86 -1.59
CA LEU A 147 6.50 -12.40 -0.28
C LEU A 147 6.86 -13.90 -0.30
N LYS A 148 6.33 -14.66 -1.26
CA LYS A 148 6.76 -16.05 -1.52
C LYS A 148 8.12 -16.13 -2.21
N GLY A 149 8.45 -15.14 -3.03
CA GLY A 149 9.77 -15.01 -3.67
C GLY A 149 10.87 -14.63 -2.68
N LEU A 150 10.49 -14.01 -1.56
CA LEU A 150 11.30 -13.94 -0.34
C LEU A 150 11.32 -15.32 0.34
N ASP A 151 12.03 -16.24 -0.28
CA ASP A 151 12.32 -17.56 0.28
C ASP A 151 13.14 -17.38 1.56
N GLY A 152 12.64 -17.91 2.68
CA GLY A 152 13.33 -17.86 3.97
C GLY A 152 14.73 -18.48 3.89
N GLN A 153 14.95 -19.47 3.01
CA GLN A 153 16.28 -20.01 2.75
C GLN A 153 17.19 -18.99 2.06
N LYS A 154 16.70 -18.25 1.06
CA LYS A 154 17.49 -17.20 0.38
C LYS A 154 17.81 -16.03 1.31
N ILE A 155 16.91 -15.66 2.22
CA ILE A 155 17.21 -14.65 3.24
C ILE A 155 18.30 -15.16 4.19
N ASN A 156 18.27 -16.46 4.55
CA ASN A 156 19.27 -17.05 5.43
C ASN A 156 20.63 -17.24 4.73
N GLU A 157 20.64 -17.51 3.43
CA GLU A 157 21.84 -17.57 2.58
C GLU A 157 22.46 -16.18 2.42
N ILE A 158 21.66 -15.15 2.13
CA ILE A 158 22.14 -13.77 2.04
C ILE A 158 22.64 -13.29 3.41
N SER A 159 21.93 -13.61 4.49
CA SER A 159 22.34 -13.25 5.86
C SER A 159 23.63 -13.98 6.25
N SER A 160 23.76 -15.26 5.91
CA SER A 160 24.99 -16.05 6.12
C SER A 160 26.16 -15.52 5.30
N ALA A 161 25.95 -15.17 4.03
CA ALA A 161 26.99 -14.58 3.18
C ALA A 161 27.44 -13.21 3.68
N VAL A 162 26.51 -12.39 4.19
CA VAL A 162 26.84 -11.10 4.83
C VAL A 162 27.58 -11.32 6.15
N ILE A 163 27.20 -12.34 6.94
CA ILE A 163 27.90 -12.72 8.17
C ILE A 163 29.32 -13.22 7.86
N GLU A 164 29.51 -14.10 6.88
CA GLU A 164 30.83 -14.62 6.45
C GLU A 164 31.74 -13.51 5.92
N LEU A 165 31.16 -12.58 5.15
CA LEU A 165 31.86 -11.40 4.64
C LEU A 165 32.28 -10.44 5.78
N LEU A 166 31.44 -10.28 6.80
CA LEU A 166 31.72 -9.43 7.97
C LEU A 166 32.62 -10.12 9.01
N GLN A 167 32.61 -11.47 9.07
CA GLN A 167 33.49 -12.28 9.92
C GLN A 167 34.86 -12.53 9.29
N GLY A 168 35.10 -12.04 8.07
CA GLY A 168 36.42 -12.08 7.44
C GLY A 168 36.88 -13.48 7.06
N GLN A 169 35.97 -14.41 6.77
CA GLN A 169 36.35 -15.71 6.20
C GLN A 169 36.76 -15.52 4.72
N GLY A 170 37.99 -15.07 4.51
CA GLY A 170 38.61 -14.77 3.22
C GLY A 170 38.85 -15.96 2.28
N GLY A 171 38.15 -17.08 2.44
CA GLY A 171 38.26 -18.25 1.57
C GLY A 171 37.65 -18.04 0.17
N ALA A 172 36.60 -17.23 0.07
CA ALA A 172 35.99 -16.91 -1.23
C ALA A 172 36.89 -16.00 -2.09
N LEU A 173 37.67 -15.11 -1.45
CA LEU A 173 38.59 -14.20 -2.14
C LEU A 173 39.89 -14.92 -2.56
N SER A 174 40.39 -15.87 -1.77
CA SER A 174 41.54 -16.70 -2.17
C SER A 174 41.21 -17.63 -3.34
N ASN A 175 39.99 -18.18 -3.40
CA ASN A 175 39.53 -18.98 -4.54
C ASN A 175 39.30 -18.13 -5.80
N LEU A 176 38.80 -16.89 -5.67
CA LEU A 176 38.71 -15.96 -6.80
C LEU A 176 40.09 -15.53 -7.32
N LEU A 177 41.06 -15.28 -6.45
CA LEU A 177 42.44 -14.99 -6.85
C LEU A 177 43.15 -16.22 -7.44
N ALA A 178 42.92 -17.42 -6.91
CA ALA A 178 43.45 -18.67 -7.47
C ALA A 178 42.86 -18.98 -8.86
N THR A 179 41.59 -18.65 -9.09
CA THR A 179 40.93 -18.80 -10.40
C THR A 179 41.44 -17.74 -11.40
N THR A 180 41.83 -16.56 -10.91
CA THR A 180 42.47 -15.50 -11.72
C THR A 180 43.90 -15.88 -12.15
N SER A 181 44.64 -16.63 -11.32
CA SER A 181 45.97 -17.14 -11.71
C SER A 181 45.88 -18.26 -12.77
N ALA A 182 44.84 -19.11 -12.71
CA ALA A 182 44.55 -20.12 -13.74
C ALA A 182 44.08 -19.51 -15.07
N PHE A 183 43.40 -18.35 -15.04
CA PHE A 183 43.05 -17.58 -16.24
C PHE A 183 44.28 -16.90 -16.86
N THR A 184 45.20 -16.39 -16.03
CA THR A 184 46.45 -15.75 -16.48
C THR A 184 47.46 -16.77 -17.04
N GLN A 185 47.50 -18.00 -16.51
CA GLN A 185 48.31 -19.09 -17.07
C GLN A 185 47.79 -19.60 -18.42
N ASN A 186 46.48 -19.52 -18.68
CA ASN A 186 45.92 -19.80 -20.03
C ASN A 186 46.18 -18.67 -21.03
N LEU A 187 46.45 -17.44 -20.56
CA LEU A 187 46.86 -16.34 -21.43
C LEU A 187 48.33 -16.45 -21.88
N ALA A 188 49.16 -17.20 -21.14
CA ALA A 188 50.54 -17.54 -21.52
C ALA A 188 50.63 -18.67 -22.57
N ALA A 189 49.52 -19.32 -22.94
CA ALA A 189 49.47 -20.26 -24.06
C ALA A 189 49.19 -19.57 -25.43
N ARG A 190 49.33 -18.24 -25.51
CA ARG A 190 49.11 -17.45 -26.74
C ARG A 190 50.29 -17.37 -27.71
N ASP A 191 51.45 -17.92 -27.39
CA ASP A 191 52.61 -17.88 -28.30
C ASP A 191 52.41 -18.76 -29.55
N GLN A 192 51.59 -19.80 -29.46
CA GLN A 192 51.33 -20.71 -30.58
C GLN A 192 50.34 -20.11 -31.60
N LEU A 193 49.35 -19.35 -31.12
CA LEU A 193 48.35 -18.69 -31.96
C LEU A 193 48.94 -17.50 -32.75
N ILE A 194 49.95 -16.81 -32.20
CA ILE A 194 50.67 -15.72 -32.88
C ILE A 194 51.59 -16.29 -33.97
N GLY A 195 52.24 -17.44 -33.72
CA GLY A 195 53.05 -18.14 -34.72
C GLY A 195 52.25 -18.61 -35.93
N ASP A 196 51.04 -19.11 -35.73
CA ASP A 196 50.16 -19.57 -36.80
C ASP A 196 49.60 -18.42 -37.67
N VAL A 197 49.39 -17.24 -37.08
CA VAL A 197 48.98 -16.03 -37.83
C VAL A 197 50.11 -15.50 -38.70
N ILE A 198 51.36 -15.57 -38.24
CA ILE A 198 52.54 -15.15 -39.01
C ILE A 198 52.78 -16.07 -40.21
N ASN A 199 52.63 -17.39 -40.04
CA ASN A 199 52.79 -18.36 -41.13
C ASN A 199 51.69 -18.26 -42.20
N ASN A 200 50.44 -17.99 -41.80
CA ASN A 200 49.35 -17.75 -42.73
C ASN A 200 49.49 -16.42 -43.49
N LEU A 201 50.07 -15.38 -42.86
CA LEU A 201 50.37 -14.12 -43.54
C LEU A 201 51.39 -14.29 -44.67
N ASN A 202 52.42 -15.12 -44.49
CA ASN A 202 53.41 -15.40 -45.54
C ASN A 202 52.83 -16.17 -46.74
N THR A 203 51.82 -17.02 -46.49
CA THR A 203 51.11 -17.76 -47.54
C THR A 203 50.17 -16.84 -48.34
N VAL A 204 49.51 -15.90 -47.66
CA VAL A 204 48.64 -14.90 -48.30
C VAL A 204 49.47 -13.89 -49.08
N LEU A 205 50.63 -13.46 -48.57
CA LEU A 205 51.55 -12.55 -49.27
C LEU A 205 52.18 -13.19 -50.52
N GLY A 206 52.44 -14.51 -50.51
CA GLY A 206 52.86 -15.24 -51.71
C GLY A 206 51.78 -15.36 -52.80
N THR A 207 50.50 -15.25 -52.43
CA THR A 207 49.36 -15.31 -53.38
C THR A 207 49.04 -13.95 -53.99
N VAL A 208 49.44 -12.86 -53.33
CA VAL A 208 49.19 -11.47 -53.77
C VAL A 208 50.19 -11.02 -54.84
N ASP A 209 51.38 -11.61 -54.91
CA ASP A 209 52.40 -11.31 -55.94
C ASP A 209 51.97 -11.77 -57.36
N GLU A 210 51.03 -12.72 -57.47
CA GLU A 210 50.51 -13.20 -58.77
C GLU A 210 49.32 -12.37 -59.34
N LYS A 211 48.81 -11.36 -58.62
CA LYS A 211 47.58 -10.62 -58.99
C LYS A 211 47.69 -9.09 -58.84
N GLY A 212 48.87 -8.52 -59.08
CA GLY A 212 49.22 -7.13 -58.79
C GLY A 212 48.31 -6.01 -59.35
N ALA A 213 47.53 -6.22 -60.41
CA ALA A 213 46.77 -5.13 -61.04
C ALA A 213 45.41 -4.79 -60.37
N GLN A 214 44.87 -5.65 -59.50
CA GLN A 214 43.58 -5.40 -58.80
C GLN A 214 43.74 -4.95 -57.34
N PHE A 215 44.96 -4.98 -56.80
CA PHE A 215 45.25 -4.66 -55.40
C PHE A 215 45.40 -3.14 -55.15
N ASP A 216 45.92 -2.39 -56.12
CA ASP A 216 46.16 -0.94 -55.99
C ASP A 216 44.87 -0.15 -55.71
N ALA A 217 43.75 -0.51 -56.34
CA ALA A 217 42.48 0.18 -56.11
C ALA A 217 41.95 -0.03 -54.67
N SER A 218 42.11 -1.23 -54.13
CA SER A 218 41.60 -1.57 -52.79
C SER A 218 42.44 -0.94 -51.67
N VAL A 219 43.75 -0.80 -51.88
CA VAL A 219 44.66 -0.11 -50.96
C VAL A 219 44.32 1.38 -50.88
N ASP A 220 43.97 1.99 -52.01
CA ASP A 220 43.62 3.41 -52.09
C ASP A 220 42.29 3.72 -51.38
N GLN A 221 41.31 2.82 -51.48
CA GLN A 221 40.07 2.91 -50.70
C GLN A 221 40.30 2.66 -49.20
N LEU A 222 41.17 1.73 -48.83
CA LEU A 222 41.50 1.46 -47.43
C LEU A 222 42.24 2.63 -46.79
N GLN A 223 43.14 3.30 -47.52
CA GLN A 223 43.83 4.50 -47.05
C GLN A 223 42.85 5.66 -46.82
N LYS A 224 41.86 5.86 -47.71
CA LYS A 224 40.79 6.87 -47.51
C LYS A 224 39.93 6.55 -46.28
N LEU A 225 39.61 5.29 -46.04
CA LEU A 225 38.85 4.85 -44.86
C LEU A 225 39.63 5.07 -43.56
N ILE A 226 40.93 4.75 -43.55
CA ILE A 226 41.81 4.94 -42.38
C ILE A 226 42.00 6.44 -42.07
N THR A 227 42.09 7.29 -43.10
CA THR A 227 42.24 8.73 -42.91
C THR A 227 40.95 9.37 -42.37
N GLY A 228 39.78 8.98 -42.92
CA GLY A 228 38.48 9.43 -42.41
C GLY A 228 38.15 8.92 -40.99
N LEU A 229 38.62 7.72 -40.63
CA LEU A 229 38.48 7.19 -39.27
C LEU A 229 39.46 7.84 -38.27
N ALA A 230 40.61 8.32 -38.74
CA ALA A 230 41.56 9.08 -37.93
C ALA A 230 41.08 10.50 -37.64
N GLU A 231 40.36 11.15 -38.56
CA GLU A 231 39.72 12.46 -38.36
C GLU A 231 38.51 12.41 -37.41
N GLY A 232 37.91 11.23 -37.18
CA GLY A 232 36.77 11.00 -36.27
C GLY A 232 37.13 10.59 -34.83
N ARG A 233 38.36 10.86 -34.35
CA ARG A 233 38.85 10.37 -33.03
C ARG A 233 38.35 11.15 -31.81
N ASP A 234 37.93 12.40 -31.96
CA ASP A 234 37.55 13.26 -30.82
C ASP A 234 36.29 12.83 -30.03
N PRO A 235 35.24 12.26 -30.64
CA PRO A 235 34.06 11.80 -29.91
C PRO A 235 34.29 10.55 -29.03
N ILE A 236 35.27 9.71 -29.39
CA ILE A 236 35.55 8.45 -28.67
C ILE A 236 36.40 8.71 -27.43
N ALA A 237 37.35 9.65 -27.50
CA ALA A 237 38.11 10.10 -26.33
C ALA A 237 37.22 10.80 -25.29
N GLY A 238 36.17 11.51 -25.75
CA GLY A 238 35.18 12.16 -24.89
C GLY A 238 34.22 11.21 -24.14
N ALA A 239 34.09 9.96 -24.57
CA ALA A 239 33.19 8.96 -23.96
C ALA A 239 33.86 8.08 -22.89
N ILE A 240 35.19 7.99 -22.86
CA ILE A 240 35.93 7.16 -21.90
C ILE A 240 36.07 7.86 -20.53
N ALA A 241 36.27 9.18 -20.51
CA ALA A 241 36.40 9.93 -19.27
C ALA A 241 35.12 9.95 -18.40
N PRO A 242 33.89 10.04 -18.95
CA PRO A 242 32.65 9.91 -18.19
C PRO A 242 32.41 8.51 -17.61
N LEU A 243 32.87 7.44 -18.27
CA LEU A 243 32.76 6.07 -17.75
C LEU A 243 33.70 5.85 -16.55
N ALA A 244 34.95 6.30 -16.66
CA ALA A 244 35.91 6.22 -15.56
C ALA A 244 35.49 7.06 -14.35
N SER A 245 34.82 8.20 -14.55
CA SER A 245 34.29 8.99 -13.44
C SER A 245 33.02 8.40 -12.82
N ALA A 246 32.20 7.69 -13.60
CA ALA A 246 31.04 6.94 -13.10
C ALA A 246 31.44 5.75 -12.20
N GLU A 247 32.48 4.99 -12.57
CA GLU A 247 33.00 3.89 -11.73
C GLU A 247 33.57 4.39 -10.39
N ASN A 248 34.30 5.50 -10.42
CA ASN A 248 34.83 6.11 -9.20
C ASN A 248 33.71 6.65 -8.31
N SER A 249 32.67 7.26 -8.89
CA SER A 249 31.51 7.77 -8.16
C SER A 249 30.69 6.66 -7.52
N LEU A 250 30.52 5.53 -8.21
CA LEU A 250 29.83 4.36 -7.66
C LEU A 250 30.62 3.73 -6.50
N THR A 251 31.94 3.65 -6.64
CA THR A 251 32.83 3.13 -5.58
C THR A 251 32.81 4.02 -4.35
N ASP A 252 32.87 5.35 -4.53
CA ASP A 252 32.80 6.32 -3.44
C ASP A 252 31.42 6.34 -2.76
N MET A 253 30.33 6.20 -3.52
CA MET A 253 28.97 6.04 -2.97
C MET A 253 28.85 4.77 -2.12
N LEU A 254 29.38 3.64 -2.60
CA LEU A 254 29.34 2.36 -1.89
C LEU A 254 30.21 2.40 -0.62
N GLN A 255 31.38 3.05 -0.65
CA GLN A 255 32.21 3.24 0.54
C GLN A 255 31.56 4.19 1.56
N LYS A 256 30.95 5.29 1.11
CA LYS A 256 30.27 6.25 2.00
C LYS A 256 28.97 5.70 2.58
N SER A 257 28.27 4.82 1.86
CA SER A 257 27.02 4.19 2.32
C SER A 257 27.25 3.05 3.33
N ARG A 258 28.45 2.45 3.37
CA ARG A 258 28.79 1.34 4.28
C ARG A 258 28.67 1.70 5.77
N ARG A 259 29.09 2.91 6.17
CA ARG A 259 29.02 3.36 7.58
C ARG A 259 27.59 3.62 8.07
N PRO A 260 26.73 4.36 7.35
CA PRO A 260 25.32 4.51 7.72
C PRO A 260 24.59 3.18 7.83
N VAL A 261 24.83 2.24 6.91
CA VAL A 261 24.18 0.92 6.92
C VAL A 261 24.63 0.08 8.12
N GLN A 262 25.93 0.10 8.46
CA GLN A 262 26.41 -0.53 9.71
C GLN A 262 25.77 0.09 10.95
N GLY A 263 25.63 1.42 11.00
CA GLY A 263 24.97 2.11 12.11
C GLY A 263 23.50 1.73 12.26
N VAL A 264 22.76 1.54 11.16
CA VAL A 264 21.37 1.07 11.20
C VAL A 264 21.31 -0.37 11.71
N ILE A 265 22.19 -1.26 11.22
CA ILE A 265 22.22 -2.68 11.63
C ILE A 265 22.60 -2.83 13.12
N GLU A 266 23.54 -2.04 13.62
CA GLU A 266 23.94 -2.03 15.04
C GLU A 266 22.80 -1.55 15.95
N ASN A 267 21.95 -0.63 15.49
CA ASN A 267 20.82 -0.12 16.27
C ASN A 267 19.55 -0.99 16.17
N VAL A 268 19.38 -1.73 15.07
CA VAL A 268 18.22 -2.63 14.88
C VAL A 268 18.41 -3.96 15.61
N ARG A 269 19.65 -4.46 15.72
CA ARG A 269 19.95 -5.75 16.38
C ARG A 269 19.47 -5.83 17.85
N PRO A 270 19.69 -4.82 18.72
CA PRO A 270 19.18 -4.84 20.10
C PRO A 270 17.66 -4.83 20.18
N LEU A 271 16.99 -4.16 19.24
CA LEU A 271 15.52 -4.14 19.19
C LEU A 271 14.99 -5.52 18.79
N ALA A 272 15.57 -6.13 17.76
CA ALA A 272 15.20 -7.47 17.31
C ALA A 272 15.44 -8.52 18.40
N GLN A 273 16.58 -8.46 19.10
CA GLN A 273 16.87 -9.36 20.23
C GLN A 273 15.87 -9.16 21.37
N ARG A 274 15.58 -7.92 21.79
CA ARG A 274 14.60 -7.68 22.85
C ARG A 274 13.19 -8.13 22.47
N LEU A 275 12.83 -8.01 21.20
CA LEU A 275 11.53 -8.45 20.71
C LEU A 275 11.43 -9.98 20.67
N ASP A 276 12.52 -10.67 20.34
CA ASP A 276 12.62 -12.13 20.37
C ASP A 276 12.63 -12.69 21.81
N GLU A 277 13.42 -12.08 22.71
CA GLU A 277 13.44 -12.40 24.15
C GLU A 277 12.06 -12.23 24.80
N ARG A 278 11.25 -11.28 24.32
CA ARG A 278 9.90 -10.96 24.83
C ARG A 278 8.78 -11.47 23.93
N LYS A 279 9.08 -12.37 22.99
CA LYS A 279 8.11 -12.90 22.01
C LYS A 279 6.87 -13.49 22.67
N ALA A 280 7.03 -14.18 23.81
CA ALA A 280 5.91 -14.73 24.57
C ALA A 280 4.97 -13.64 25.10
N ASP A 281 5.49 -12.50 25.53
CA ASP A 281 4.66 -11.38 26.02
C ASP A 281 4.03 -10.61 24.86
N VAL A 282 4.74 -10.47 23.74
CA VAL A 282 4.19 -9.91 22.50
C VAL A 282 3.03 -10.76 21.98
N ASN A 283 3.19 -12.09 21.94
CA ASN A 283 2.13 -13.01 21.52
C ASN A 283 0.92 -12.96 22.45
N LYS A 284 1.10 -12.86 23.77
CA LYS A 284 -0.02 -12.68 24.72
C LYS A 284 -0.87 -11.44 24.43
N VAL A 285 -0.30 -10.42 23.80
CA VAL A 285 -1.04 -9.20 23.41
C VAL A 285 -1.63 -9.34 22.01
N ILE A 286 -0.86 -9.88 21.06
CA ILE A 286 -1.25 -9.95 19.65
C ILE A 286 -2.28 -11.05 19.37
N GLU A 287 -2.12 -12.25 19.94
CA GLU A 287 -3.02 -13.38 19.69
C GLU A 287 -4.48 -13.07 20.04
N PRO A 288 -4.81 -12.53 21.23
CA PRO A 288 -6.18 -12.19 21.57
C PRO A 288 -6.59 -10.81 21.05
N LEU A 289 -5.75 -10.06 20.33
CA LEU A 289 -6.00 -8.66 19.98
C LEU A 289 -7.30 -8.49 19.18
N ALA A 290 -7.51 -9.34 18.18
CA ALA A 290 -8.71 -9.31 17.35
C ALA A 290 -9.98 -9.61 18.17
N GLU A 291 -9.92 -10.61 19.04
CA GLU A 291 -11.04 -10.99 19.90
C GLU A 291 -11.33 -9.93 20.96
N ASN A 292 -10.29 -9.36 21.58
CA ASN A 292 -10.40 -8.26 22.53
C ASN A 292 -10.98 -7.01 21.89
N TYR A 293 -10.60 -6.72 20.63
CA TYR A 293 -11.17 -5.61 19.88
C TYR A 293 -12.67 -5.83 19.59
N LEU A 294 -13.07 -7.04 19.22
CA LEU A 294 -14.49 -7.39 19.03
C LEU A 294 -15.28 -7.29 20.33
N ARG A 295 -14.72 -7.77 21.46
CA ARG A 295 -15.32 -7.63 22.80
C ARG A 295 -15.44 -6.16 23.20
N LEU A 296 -14.42 -5.35 22.93
CA LEU A 296 -14.43 -3.90 23.17
C LEU A 296 -15.48 -3.18 22.32
N ASN A 297 -15.62 -3.55 21.05
CA ASN A 297 -16.66 -3.00 20.17
C ASN A 297 -18.06 -3.41 20.65
N ALA A 298 -18.22 -4.65 21.13
CA ALA A 298 -19.47 -5.11 21.73
C ALA A 298 -19.87 -4.32 22.99
N LEU A 299 -18.92 -3.70 23.71
CA LEU A 299 -19.24 -2.78 24.81
C LEU A 299 -19.93 -1.49 24.34
N GLY A 300 -19.69 -1.06 23.09
CA GLY A 300 -20.32 0.09 22.45
C GLY A 300 -21.61 -0.25 21.68
N ALA A 301 -21.99 -1.53 21.58
CA ALA A 301 -23.17 -1.97 20.83
C ALA A 301 -24.51 -1.41 21.38
N TYR A 302 -24.51 -0.93 22.63
CA TYR A 302 -25.68 -0.32 23.27
C TYR A 302 -25.74 1.21 23.13
N GLY A 303 -24.78 1.84 22.43
CA GLY A 303 -24.71 3.29 22.24
C GLY A 303 -23.58 3.97 23.03
N SER A 304 -23.72 5.25 23.35
CA SER A 304 -22.68 6.08 24.01
C SER A 304 -22.58 5.88 25.54
N PHE A 305 -23.11 4.78 26.08
CA PHE A 305 -23.14 4.51 27.51
C PHE A 305 -22.76 3.05 27.81
N PHE A 306 -21.97 2.86 28.87
CA PHE A 306 -21.57 1.53 29.33
C PHE A 306 -22.62 0.98 30.30
N ASN A 307 -23.22 -0.16 29.98
CA ASN A 307 -24.09 -0.88 30.90
C ASN A 307 -23.25 -1.77 31.83
N ILE A 308 -22.68 -1.16 32.88
CA ILE A 308 -21.94 -1.89 33.92
C ILE A 308 -22.93 -2.37 34.98
N PHE A 309 -23.08 -3.69 35.11
CA PHE A 309 -23.91 -4.31 36.14
C PHE A 309 -23.03 -4.87 37.26
N TYR A 310 -23.23 -4.38 38.48
CA TYR A 310 -22.55 -4.90 39.66
C TYR A 310 -23.34 -6.10 40.22
N CYS A 311 -23.00 -7.32 39.79
CA CYS A 311 -23.70 -8.53 40.25
C CYS A 311 -23.37 -8.93 41.70
N SER A 312 -22.17 -8.62 42.17
CA SER A 312 -21.81 -8.73 43.59
C SER A 312 -20.65 -7.80 43.89
N THR A 313 -20.74 -7.02 44.98
CA THR A 313 -19.60 -6.27 45.49
C THR A 313 -19.17 -6.87 46.82
N ARG A 314 -17.87 -7.01 47.05
CA ARG A 314 -17.31 -7.50 48.32
C ARG A 314 -16.30 -6.48 48.81
N LEU A 315 -16.51 -6.00 50.02
CA LEU A 315 -15.56 -5.12 50.70
C LEU A 315 -14.56 -6.01 51.44
N LYS A 316 -13.29 -5.90 51.06
CA LYS A 316 -12.18 -6.57 51.75
C LYS A 316 -11.59 -5.63 52.79
N ILE A 317 -11.68 -5.99 54.06
CA ILE A 317 -11.03 -5.27 55.16
C ILE A 317 -10.00 -6.21 55.77
N SER A 318 -8.76 -5.73 55.92
CA SER A 318 -7.72 -6.48 56.63
C SER A 318 -7.93 -6.38 58.13
N GLY A 319 -8.15 -7.52 58.78
CA GLY A 319 -8.29 -7.62 60.22
C GLY A 319 -6.97 -7.42 60.95
N PRO A 320 -7.01 -7.09 62.26
CA PRO A 320 -5.81 -6.81 63.06
C PRO A 320 -4.84 -7.99 63.24
N ALA A 321 -5.23 -9.21 62.83
CA ALA A 321 -4.37 -10.40 62.82
C ALA A 321 -3.90 -10.82 61.41
N GLY A 322 -4.08 -9.96 60.38
CA GLY A 322 -3.72 -10.27 58.99
C GLY A 322 -4.71 -11.19 58.27
N SER A 323 -5.84 -11.53 58.89
CA SER A 323 -6.93 -12.25 58.22
C SER A 323 -7.75 -11.29 57.35
N ASP A 324 -8.05 -11.73 56.14
CA ASP A 324 -8.89 -10.99 55.21
C ASP A 324 -10.37 -11.20 55.56
N ILE A 325 -11.05 -10.14 56.01
CA ILE A 325 -12.49 -10.16 56.25
C ILE A 325 -13.17 -9.65 54.98
N LEU A 326 -13.93 -10.51 54.32
CA LEU A 326 -14.72 -10.18 53.14
C LEU A 326 -16.17 -9.93 53.54
N ILE A 327 -16.61 -8.68 53.49
CA ILE A 327 -17.99 -8.28 53.77
C ILE A 327 -18.73 -8.19 52.42
N PRO A 328 -19.71 -9.06 52.13
CA PRO A 328 -20.52 -8.91 50.92
C PRO A 328 -21.40 -7.67 51.03
N LEU A 329 -21.27 -6.76 50.07
CA LEU A 329 -22.14 -5.60 49.88
C LEU A 329 -23.08 -5.93 48.72
N GLY A 330 -24.24 -6.48 49.04
CA GLY A 330 -25.24 -6.96 48.07
C GLY A 330 -25.73 -8.38 48.36
N GLY A 331 -26.99 -8.67 47.98
CA GLY A 331 -27.59 -9.99 48.16
C GLY A 331 -27.02 -11.05 47.19
N PRO A 332 -27.23 -12.34 47.46
CA PRO A 332 -26.83 -13.41 46.54
C PRO A 332 -27.54 -13.21 45.18
N PRO A 333 -26.86 -13.48 44.06
CA PRO A 333 -27.48 -13.41 42.74
C PRO A 333 -28.72 -14.32 42.69
N ASP A 334 -29.87 -13.71 42.44
CA ASP A 334 -31.16 -14.39 42.31
C ASP A 334 -31.30 -14.92 40.86
N PRO A 335 -31.34 -16.24 40.65
CA PRO A 335 -31.41 -16.83 39.30
C PRO A 335 -32.67 -16.41 38.52
N SER A 336 -33.72 -15.95 39.22
CA SER A 336 -35.00 -15.60 38.62
C SER A 336 -35.06 -14.18 38.03
N LYS A 337 -34.04 -13.34 38.26
CA LYS A 337 -34.07 -11.90 37.92
C LYS A 337 -33.19 -11.49 36.72
N GLY A 338 -32.67 -12.46 35.97
CA GLY A 338 -31.87 -12.24 34.75
C GLY A 338 -30.44 -11.73 35.00
N ARG A 339 -29.65 -11.60 33.91
CA ARG A 339 -28.24 -11.12 33.71
C ARG A 339 -27.12 -11.40 34.74
N CYS A 340 -27.42 -11.67 36.01
CA CYS A 340 -26.49 -12.07 37.08
C CYS A 340 -26.74 -13.52 37.55
N ALA A 341 -27.42 -14.34 36.75
CA ALA A 341 -27.56 -15.76 37.05
C ALA A 341 -26.20 -16.48 36.93
N PRO A 342 -25.88 -17.45 37.80
CA PRO A 342 -24.70 -18.28 37.60
C PRO A 342 -24.85 -19.06 36.28
N ASN A 343 -23.79 -19.10 35.48
CA ASN A 343 -23.69 -20.10 34.41
C ASN A 343 -23.62 -21.46 35.10
N VAL A 344 -24.70 -22.22 35.00
CA VAL A 344 -24.72 -23.63 35.41
C VAL A 344 -23.93 -24.38 34.34
N GLU A 345 -22.80 -24.97 34.73
CA GLU A 345 -22.04 -25.94 33.94
C GLU A 345 -22.88 -27.18 33.60
#